data_AF-S9VZY8-F1
#
_entry.id   AF-S9VZY8-F1
#
_cell.length_a   1.000
_cell.length_b   1.000
_cell.length_c   1.000
_cell.angle_alpha   90.00
_cell.angle_beta   90.00
_cell.angle_gamma   90.00
#
_symmetry.space_group_name_H-M   'P 1'
#
loop_
_entity.id
_entity.type
_entity.pdbx_description
1 polymer ?
#
loop_
_entity_poly.entity_id
_entity_poly.type
_entity_poly.pdbx_seq_one_letter_code
_entity_poly.pdbx_strand_id
1 'polypeptide(L)'
;MVERQNAIITYNREHDKEYKKKKAFGGPVRNKLEEFSDEEEQEELTEEDRAAAEARRLAEEERKREEWLKEEERREALEQQRLANEARLQEKMRQVDARAAEEALRREGAVLLNSGLPQKGGKNAKGGKGSKGGKGGQPQLSSEEAAKLQQDVAETVKERVRLKAVVDTADDDLAAALAEAKAERAAMESKAEGLGSSGSAAPARALDKGQITQLQQKLTKQSMERDRFALQLKSMEPSALRTELLETLKERDVFAIRVEGAENEAN
;
A
#
# COMPACT_ATOMS: atom_id res chain seq x y z
N MET A 1 9.37 28.05 -5.83
CA MET A 1 8.71 26.74 -5.54
C MET A 1 7.22 26.90 -5.21
N VAL A 2 6.82 27.87 -4.38
CA VAL A 2 5.42 28.13 -4.00
C VAL A 2 4.51 28.47 -5.20
N GLU A 3 5.01 29.21 -6.19
CA GLU A 3 4.25 29.60 -7.38
C GLU A 3 3.88 28.41 -8.27
N ARG A 4 4.73 27.38 -8.37
CA ARG A 4 4.42 26.14 -9.11
C ARG A 4 3.36 25.30 -8.40
N GLN A 5 3.36 25.26 -7.06
CA GLN A 5 2.30 24.59 -6.30
C GLN A 5 0.96 25.33 -6.41
N ASN A 6 0.98 26.66 -6.38
CA ASN A 6 -0.23 27.46 -6.56
C ASN A 6 -0.83 27.27 -7.96
N ALA A 7 0.00 27.18 -9.00
CA ALA A 7 -0.45 26.90 -10.38
C ALA A 7 -1.11 25.50 -10.53
N ILE A 8 -0.60 24.48 -9.84
CA ILE A 8 -1.19 23.13 -9.83
C ILE A 8 -2.54 23.13 -9.11
N ILE A 9 -2.65 23.88 -8.00
CA ILE A 9 -3.90 23.98 -7.23
C ILE A 9 -4.97 24.72 -8.04
N THR A 10 -4.62 25.79 -8.77
CA THR A 10 -5.57 26.50 -9.64
C THR A 10 -6.00 25.66 -10.83
N TYR A 11 -5.06 24.97 -11.48
CA TYR A 11 -5.34 24.06 -12.60
C TYR A 11 -6.33 22.95 -12.19
N ASN A 12 -6.09 22.31 -11.04
CA ASN A 12 -6.98 21.28 -10.53
C ASN A 12 -8.37 21.82 -10.15
N ARG A 13 -8.45 23.06 -9.66
CA ARG A 13 -9.72 23.69 -9.27
C ARG A 13 -10.56 24.13 -10.48
N GLU A 14 -9.92 24.46 -11.60
CA GLU A 14 -10.59 24.78 -12.86
C GLU A 14 -11.12 23.52 -13.55
N HIS A 15 -10.30 22.48 -13.62
CA HIS A 15 -10.68 21.20 -14.22
C HIS A 15 -11.86 20.54 -13.47
N ASP A 16 -11.92 20.70 -12.14
CA ASP A 16 -12.99 20.16 -11.31
C ASP A 16 -14.31 20.95 -11.46
N LYS A 17 -14.23 22.26 -11.74
CA LYS A 17 -15.42 23.06 -12.10
C LYS A 17 -15.97 22.67 -13.46
N GLU A 18 -15.09 22.36 -14.41
CA GLU A 18 -15.49 21.93 -15.75
C GLU A 18 -16.11 20.53 -15.74
N TYR A 19 -15.56 19.61 -14.94
CA TYR A 19 -16.13 18.28 -14.74
C TYR A 19 -17.52 18.34 -14.07
N LYS A 20 -17.70 19.23 -13.10
CA LYS A 20 -18.99 19.47 -12.44
C LYS A 20 -20.02 20.13 -13.37
N LYS A 21 -19.60 21.04 -14.27
CA LYS A 21 -20.48 21.59 -15.31
C LYS A 21 -20.93 20.50 -16.29
N LYS A 22 -20.03 19.61 -16.72
CA LYS A 22 -20.37 18.48 -17.62
C LYS A 22 -21.34 17.48 -16.96
N LYS A 23 -21.20 17.23 -15.66
CA LYS A 23 -22.19 16.42 -14.90
C LYS A 23 -23.51 17.14 -14.63
N ALA A 24 -23.52 18.47 -14.50
CA ALA A 24 -24.74 19.25 -14.29
C ALA A 24 -25.61 19.36 -15.57
N PHE A 25 -25.02 19.18 -16.76
CA PHE A 25 -25.75 19.11 -18.03
C PHE A 25 -26.26 17.69 -18.38
N GLY A 26 -25.95 16.69 -17.57
CA GLY A 26 -26.43 15.31 -17.70
C GLY A 26 -27.71 15.03 -16.92
N GLY A 27 -28.68 15.95 -16.97
CA GLY A 27 -30.06 15.64 -16.57
C GLY A 27 -30.67 14.60 -17.50
N PRO A 28 -31.75 13.89 -17.10
CA PRO A 28 -32.33 12.81 -17.88
C PRO A 28 -32.66 13.34 -19.27
N VAL A 29 -32.11 12.71 -20.31
CA VAL A 29 -32.54 12.92 -21.69
C VAL A 29 -34.01 12.49 -21.72
N ARG A 30 -34.91 13.47 -21.54
CA ARG A 30 -36.29 13.36 -21.97
C ARG A 30 -36.18 13.07 -23.46
N ASN A 31 -36.42 11.81 -23.86
CA ASN A 31 -36.65 11.46 -25.25
C ASN A 31 -37.66 12.46 -25.78
N LYS A 32 -37.19 13.46 -26.53
CA LYS A 32 -38.04 14.11 -27.52
C LYS A 32 -38.34 12.97 -28.47
N LEU A 33 -39.54 12.44 -28.32
CA LEU A 33 -40.25 11.76 -29.38
C LEU A 33 -40.12 12.69 -30.59
N GLU A 34 -39.14 12.40 -31.46
CA GLU A 34 -39.20 12.86 -32.83
C GLU A 34 -40.46 12.21 -33.37
N GLU A 35 -41.53 13.00 -33.43
CA GLU A 35 -42.58 12.80 -34.40
C GLU A 35 -41.88 12.80 -35.76
N PHE A 36 -41.42 11.61 -36.17
CA PHE A 36 -41.28 11.30 -37.57
C PHE A 36 -42.67 11.52 -38.15
N SER A 37 -42.80 12.61 -38.88
CA SER A 37 -43.86 12.81 -39.84
C SER A 37 -43.75 11.63 -40.80
N ASP A 38 -44.58 10.61 -40.59
CA ASP A 38 -44.94 9.63 -41.60
C ASP A 38 -45.70 10.38 -42.71
N GLU A 39 -44.97 11.16 -43.52
CA GLU A 39 -45.40 11.38 -44.89
C GLU A 39 -45.11 10.07 -45.61
N GLU A 40 -46.12 9.21 -45.59
CA GLU A 40 -46.25 8.00 -46.39
C GLU A 40 -46.02 8.36 -47.87
N GLU A 41 -44.76 8.29 -48.31
CA GLU A 41 -44.44 8.01 -49.69
C GLU A 41 -44.80 6.54 -49.94
N GLN A 42 -46.10 6.34 -50.17
CA GLN A 42 -46.70 5.06 -50.49
C GLN A 42 -46.32 4.70 -51.93
N GLU A 43 -45.04 4.39 -52.13
CA GLU A 43 -44.62 3.62 -53.29
C GLU A 43 -45.22 2.22 -53.14
N GLU A 44 -46.00 1.79 -54.12
CA GLU A 44 -46.55 0.43 -54.22
C GLU A 44 -45.40 -0.57 -54.37
N LEU A 45 -44.76 -0.91 -53.25
CA LEU A 45 -43.86 -2.05 -53.12
C LEU A 45 -44.68 -3.31 -53.41
N THR A 46 -44.23 -4.05 -54.42
CA THR A 46 -44.81 -5.34 -54.79
C THR A 46 -44.82 -6.30 -53.60
N GLU A 47 -45.73 -7.27 -53.56
CA GLU A 47 -45.84 -8.24 -52.46
C GLU A 47 -44.53 -9.01 -52.20
N GLU A 48 -43.68 -9.17 -53.22
CA GLU A 48 -42.34 -9.76 -53.10
C GLU A 48 -41.34 -8.85 -52.36
N ASP A 49 -41.40 -7.53 -52.54
CA ASP A 49 -40.50 -6.60 -51.84
C ASP A 49 -40.87 -6.43 -50.37
N ARG A 50 -42.16 -6.53 -50.03
CA ARG A 50 -42.63 -6.53 -48.63
C ARG A 50 -42.14 -7.76 -47.87
N ALA A 51 -42.21 -8.95 -48.48
CA ALA A 51 -41.70 -10.17 -47.90
C ALA A 51 -40.16 -10.13 -47.73
N ALA A 52 -39.44 -9.55 -48.67
CA ALA A 52 -37.99 -9.37 -48.58
C ALA A 52 -37.58 -8.35 -47.49
N ALA A 53 -38.35 -7.28 -47.31
CA ALA A 53 -38.15 -6.30 -46.25
C ALA A 53 -38.44 -6.88 -44.86
N GLU A 54 -39.50 -7.66 -44.70
CA GLU A 54 -39.82 -8.36 -43.46
C GLU A 54 -38.76 -9.41 -43.10
N ALA A 55 -38.28 -10.18 -44.08
CA ALA A 55 -37.19 -11.13 -43.87
C ALA A 55 -35.88 -10.46 -43.41
N ARG A 56 -35.56 -9.28 -43.96
CA ARG A 56 -34.41 -8.48 -43.51
C ARG A 56 -34.59 -7.94 -42.09
N ARG A 57 -35.80 -7.50 -41.72
CA ARG A 57 -36.10 -7.05 -40.36
C ARG A 57 -36.01 -8.18 -39.34
N LEU A 58 -36.54 -9.36 -39.66
CA LEU A 58 -36.42 -10.56 -38.82
C LEU A 58 -34.96 -10.97 -38.62
N ALA A 59 -34.15 -10.97 -39.69
CA ALA A 59 -32.73 -11.28 -39.58
C ALA A 59 -31.95 -10.24 -38.74
N GLU A 60 -32.31 -8.96 -38.83
CA GLU A 60 -31.71 -7.90 -38.01
C GLU A 60 -32.12 -8.01 -36.53
N GLU A 61 -33.36 -8.37 -36.26
CA GLU A 61 -33.85 -8.62 -34.89
C GLU A 61 -33.19 -9.85 -34.26
N GLU A 62 -33.00 -10.94 -35.01
CA GLU A 62 -32.28 -12.11 -34.50
C GLU A 62 -30.82 -11.79 -34.18
N ARG A 63 -30.14 -11.02 -35.04
CA ARG A 63 -28.78 -10.54 -34.74
C ARG A 63 -28.71 -9.68 -33.49
N LYS A 64 -29.66 -8.76 -33.31
CA LYS A 64 -29.75 -7.94 -32.09
C LYS A 64 -30.01 -8.78 -30.84
N ARG A 65 -30.82 -9.84 -30.94
CA ARG A 65 -31.07 -10.78 -29.84
C ARG A 65 -29.82 -11.58 -29.48
N GLU A 66 -29.06 -12.04 -30.46
CA GLU A 66 -27.78 -12.73 -30.23
C GLU A 66 -26.72 -11.82 -29.61
N GLU A 67 -26.64 -10.56 -30.05
CA GLU A 67 -25.74 -9.56 -29.48
C GLU A 67 -26.13 -9.24 -28.02
N TRP A 68 -27.43 -9.11 -27.74
CA TRP A 68 -27.95 -8.90 -26.40
C TRP A 68 -27.64 -10.07 -25.44
N LEU A 69 -27.80 -11.32 -25.91
CA LEU A 69 -27.45 -12.52 -25.14
C LEU A 69 -25.96 -12.57 -24.81
N LYS A 70 -25.08 -12.26 -25.78
CA LYS A 70 -23.62 -12.21 -25.54
C LYS A 70 -23.23 -11.11 -24.56
N GLU A 71 -23.93 -9.98 -24.59
CA GLU A 71 -23.69 -8.87 -23.69
C GLU A 71 -24.19 -9.17 -22.26
N GLU A 72 -25.31 -9.89 -22.15
CA GLU A 72 -25.82 -10.42 -20.88
C GLU A 72 -24.83 -11.44 -20.26
N GLU A 73 -24.36 -12.42 -21.04
CA GLU A 73 -23.34 -13.38 -20.58
C GLU A 73 -22.06 -12.69 -20.11
N ARG A 74 -21.61 -11.66 -20.85
CA ARG A 74 -20.44 -10.85 -20.46
C ARG A 74 -20.68 -10.11 -19.16
N ARG A 75 -21.89 -9.59 -18.95
CA ARG A 75 -22.27 -8.89 -17.72
C ARG A 75 -22.35 -9.85 -16.54
N GLU A 76 -22.94 -11.02 -16.71
CA GLU A 76 -23.00 -12.06 -15.68
C GLU A 76 -21.60 -12.54 -15.28
N ALA A 77 -20.70 -12.73 -16.25
CA ALA A 77 -19.30 -13.08 -15.97
C ALA A 77 -18.58 -12.01 -15.13
N LEU A 78 -18.83 -10.73 -15.43
CA LEU A 78 -18.30 -9.61 -14.64
C LEU A 78 -18.91 -9.55 -13.22
N GLU A 79 -20.20 -9.81 -13.08
CA GLU A 79 -20.86 -9.86 -11.77
C GLU A 79 -20.36 -11.05 -10.93
N GLN A 80 -20.15 -12.23 -11.52
CA GLN A 80 -19.55 -13.38 -10.84
C GLN A 80 -18.10 -13.10 -10.41
N GLN A 81 -17.31 -12.44 -11.25
CA GLN A 81 -15.95 -12.03 -10.89
C GLN A 81 -15.97 -10.99 -9.75
N ARG A 82 -16.93 -10.06 -9.77
CA ARG A 82 -17.12 -9.08 -8.69
C ARG A 82 -17.44 -9.78 -7.37
N LEU A 83 -18.37 -10.73 -7.38
CA LEU A 83 -18.76 -11.50 -6.20
C LEU A 83 -17.61 -12.36 -5.67
N ALA A 84 -16.84 -13.01 -6.55
CA ALA A 84 -15.66 -13.78 -6.15
C ALA A 84 -14.57 -12.88 -5.52
N ASN A 85 -14.36 -11.70 -6.08
CA ASN A 85 -13.43 -10.71 -5.50
C ASN A 85 -13.93 -10.16 -4.16
N GLU A 86 -15.23 -9.90 -4.04
CA GLU A 86 -15.85 -9.45 -2.79
C GLU A 86 -15.76 -10.54 -1.71
N ALA A 87 -16.04 -11.80 -2.04
CA ALA A 87 -15.88 -12.92 -1.13
C ALA A 87 -14.42 -13.09 -0.67
N ARG A 88 -13.45 -12.95 -1.59
CA ARG A 88 -12.02 -12.98 -1.27
C ARG A 88 -11.60 -11.81 -0.37
N LEU A 89 -12.20 -10.63 -0.56
CA LEU A 89 -11.99 -9.48 0.31
C LEU A 89 -12.63 -9.70 1.69
N GLN A 90 -13.83 -10.25 1.76
CA GLN A 90 -14.52 -10.55 3.03
C GLN A 90 -13.80 -11.64 3.83
N GLU A 91 -13.28 -12.68 3.18
CA GLU A 91 -12.46 -13.71 3.81
C GLU A 91 -11.18 -13.10 4.40
N LYS A 92 -10.51 -12.23 3.63
CA LYS A 92 -9.34 -11.48 4.13
C LYS A 92 -9.72 -10.52 5.25
N MET A 93 -10.85 -9.83 5.19
CA MET A 93 -11.33 -8.93 6.24
C MET A 93 -11.68 -9.68 7.53
N ARG A 94 -12.22 -10.90 7.44
CA ARG A 94 -12.44 -11.77 8.61
C ARG A 94 -11.15 -12.30 9.22
N GLN A 95 -10.06 -12.35 8.44
CA GLN A 95 -8.72 -12.75 8.89
C GLN A 95 -7.86 -11.59 9.42
N VAL A 96 -8.32 -10.33 9.30
CA VAL A 96 -7.68 -9.22 10.02
C VAL A 96 -8.12 -9.30 11.47
N ASP A 97 -7.46 -10.18 12.23
CA ASP A 97 -7.56 -10.23 13.67
C ASP A 97 -7.17 -8.83 14.18
N ALA A 98 -8.15 -8.06 14.66
CA ALA A 98 -7.95 -6.68 15.08
C ALA A 98 -6.83 -6.58 16.12
N ARG A 99 -6.63 -7.65 16.90
CA ARG A 99 -5.54 -7.80 17.85
C ARG A 99 -4.19 -8.04 17.18
N ALA A 100 -4.12 -8.87 16.14
CA ALA A 100 -2.89 -9.07 15.37
C ALA A 100 -2.51 -7.82 14.56
N ALA A 101 -3.50 -7.10 14.03
CA ALA A 101 -3.29 -5.83 13.35
C ALA A 101 -2.85 -4.73 14.33
N GLU A 102 -3.46 -4.67 15.53
CA GLU A 102 -3.02 -3.76 16.58
C GLU A 102 -1.62 -4.12 17.09
N GLU A 103 -1.30 -5.40 17.25
CA GLU A 103 0.05 -5.87 17.59
C GLU A 103 1.06 -5.57 16.48
N ALA A 104 0.71 -5.73 15.21
CA ALA A 104 1.57 -5.38 14.08
C ALA A 104 1.82 -3.87 14.03
N LEU A 105 0.77 -3.06 14.15
CA LEU A 105 0.88 -1.60 14.22
C LEU A 105 1.70 -1.15 15.42
N ARG A 106 1.54 -1.81 16.58
CA ARG A 106 2.32 -1.53 17.79
C ARG A 106 3.78 -1.96 17.65
N ARG A 107 4.06 -3.08 16.97
CA ARG A 107 5.42 -3.51 16.60
C ARG A 107 6.06 -2.51 15.63
N GLU A 108 5.30 -1.90 14.74
CA GLU A 108 5.75 -0.85 13.83
C GLU A 108 5.78 0.56 14.48
N GLY A 109 5.54 0.64 15.79
CA GLY A 109 5.68 1.87 16.58
C GLY A 109 4.44 2.77 16.61
N ALA A 110 3.30 2.35 16.08
CA ALA A 110 2.05 3.10 16.19
C ALA A 110 1.52 3.04 17.64
N VAL A 111 1.48 4.20 18.30
CA VAL A 111 0.83 4.37 19.60
C VAL A 111 -0.60 4.85 19.35
N LEU A 112 -1.61 4.05 19.77
CA LEU A 112 -3.00 4.48 19.77
C LEU A 112 -3.18 5.68 20.73
N LEU A 113 -3.16 6.89 20.16
CA LEU A 113 -3.53 8.12 20.84
C LEU A 113 -5.06 8.14 20.95
N ASN A 114 -5.58 7.66 22.09
CA ASN A 114 -7.00 7.51 22.47
C ASN A 114 -7.69 6.21 22.03
N SER A 115 -7.61 5.17 22.85
CA SER A 115 -8.72 4.22 22.98
C SER A 115 -9.81 4.84 23.88
N GLY A 116 -10.51 5.87 23.39
CA GLY A 116 -11.64 6.51 24.07
C GLY A 116 -12.90 5.62 24.16
N LEU A 117 -12.76 4.32 23.94
CA LEU A 117 -13.85 3.35 24.06
C LEU A 117 -13.75 2.68 25.43
N PRO A 118 -14.72 2.92 26.34
CA PRO A 118 -14.77 2.21 27.60
C PRO A 118 -14.90 0.72 27.30
N GLN A 119 -13.89 -0.05 27.73
CA GLN A 119 -13.93 -1.50 27.72
C GLN A 119 -15.17 -1.94 28.49
N LYS A 120 -16.20 -2.41 27.78
CA LYS A 120 -17.48 -2.82 28.34
C LYS A 120 -17.26 -4.15 29.06
N GLY A 121 -16.81 -4.12 30.30
CA GLY A 121 -16.48 -5.34 31.04
C GLY A 121 -15.82 -5.12 32.39
N GLY A 122 -16.36 -4.23 33.22
CA GLY A 122 -15.84 -4.05 34.59
C GLY A 122 -16.73 -3.17 35.43
N LYS A 123 -17.82 -3.72 35.95
CA LYS A 123 -18.56 -3.10 37.07
C LYS A 123 -17.61 -3.09 38.28
N ASN A 124 -17.08 -1.91 38.62
CA ASN A 124 -16.81 -1.40 39.98
C ASN A 124 -15.64 -0.39 39.94
N ALA A 125 -15.95 0.90 39.85
CA ALA A 125 -15.06 1.96 40.33
C ALA A 125 -15.88 3.21 40.63
N LYS A 126 -16.65 3.16 41.74
CA LYS A 126 -17.13 4.35 42.43
C LYS A 126 -16.00 4.82 43.36
N GLY A 127 -15.59 6.08 43.24
CA GLY A 127 -14.83 6.79 44.28
C GLY A 127 -13.36 7.01 43.94
N GLY A 128 -12.97 8.28 43.83
CA GLY A 128 -11.56 8.66 43.68
C GLY A 128 -11.37 10.05 43.09
N LYS A 129 -11.97 11.07 43.70
CA LYS A 129 -11.69 12.47 43.39
C LYS A 129 -10.28 12.78 43.92
N GLY A 130 -9.29 12.93 43.04
CA GLY A 130 -7.97 13.44 43.40
C GLY A 130 -6.81 12.66 42.79
N SER A 131 -6.45 12.97 41.54
CA SER A 131 -5.03 13.13 41.21
C SER A 131 -4.89 14.10 40.04
N LYS A 132 -4.14 15.16 40.31
CA LYS A 132 -3.69 16.16 39.35
C LYS A 132 -2.79 15.49 38.30
N GLY A 133 -2.90 15.96 37.06
CA GLY A 133 -1.79 15.98 36.13
C GLY A 133 -1.64 14.73 35.28
N GLY A 134 -1.83 14.91 33.97
CA GLY A 134 -1.60 13.88 32.98
C GLY A 134 -0.21 13.27 33.09
N LYS A 135 -0.17 12.00 33.47
CA LYS A 135 0.81 11.05 32.98
C LYS A 135 0.01 9.88 32.47
N GLY A 136 -0.33 9.90 31.18
CA GLY A 136 -0.69 8.69 30.47
C GLY A 136 0.44 7.69 30.70
N GLY A 137 0.16 6.70 31.54
CA GLY A 137 1.02 5.56 31.80
C GLY A 137 1.04 4.69 30.55
N GLN A 138 1.82 5.11 29.56
CA GLN A 138 2.35 4.15 28.59
C GLN A 138 3.13 3.10 29.39
N PRO A 139 2.93 1.79 29.10
CA PRO A 139 3.65 0.75 29.81
C PRO A 139 5.15 0.99 29.62
N GLN A 140 5.86 1.00 30.74
CA GLN A 140 7.31 1.06 30.76
C GLN A 140 7.80 -0.24 30.10
N LEU A 141 8.41 -0.13 28.92
CA LEU A 141 8.87 -1.29 28.17
C LEU A 141 9.84 -2.10 29.02
N SER A 142 9.76 -3.43 28.95
CA SER A 142 10.77 -4.30 29.55
C SER A 142 12.14 -4.05 28.90
N SER A 143 13.23 -4.43 29.57
CA SER A 143 14.58 -4.35 29.00
C SER A 143 14.69 -5.12 27.68
N GLU A 144 13.95 -6.23 27.56
CA GLU A 144 13.87 -7.04 26.34
C GLU A 144 13.10 -6.31 25.22
N GLU A 145 11.98 -5.67 25.54
CA GLU A 145 11.22 -4.86 24.58
C GLU A 145 12.01 -3.63 24.09
N ALA A 146 12.81 -3.03 24.96
CA ALA A 146 13.70 -1.92 24.61
C ALA A 146 14.84 -2.37 23.68
N ALA A 147 15.48 -3.51 23.95
CA ALA A 147 16.50 -4.09 23.08
C ALA A 147 15.93 -4.41 21.71
N LYS A 148 14.75 -5.04 21.69
CA LYS A 148 14.04 -5.36 20.45
C LYS A 148 13.73 -4.11 19.65
N LEU A 149 13.25 -3.04 20.29
CA LEU A 149 12.97 -1.78 19.60
C LEU A 149 14.23 -1.17 18.95
N GLN A 150 15.38 -1.27 19.63
CA GLN A 150 16.66 -0.81 19.06
C GLN A 150 17.08 -1.66 17.86
N GLN A 151 16.93 -2.97 17.97
CA GLN A 151 17.19 -3.91 16.87
C GLN A 151 16.28 -3.64 15.67
N ASP A 152 14.96 -3.52 15.90
CA ASP A 152 13.97 -3.23 14.86
C ASP A 152 14.31 -1.92 14.12
N VAL A 153 14.76 -0.90 14.83
CA VAL A 153 15.23 0.36 14.23
C VAL A 153 16.49 0.14 13.38
N ALA A 154 17.47 -0.61 13.86
CA ALA A 154 18.70 -0.87 13.13
C ALA A 154 18.42 -1.64 11.83
N GLU A 155 17.64 -2.72 11.92
CA GLU A 155 17.22 -3.54 10.78
C GLU A 155 16.43 -2.70 9.76
N THR A 156 15.44 -1.92 10.21
CA THR A 156 14.63 -1.08 9.32
C THR A 156 15.46 0.00 8.63
N VAL A 157 16.41 0.61 9.34
CA VAL A 157 17.32 1.61 8.75
C VAL A 157 18.16 0.99 7.65
N LYS A 158 18.76 -0.19 7.88
CA LYS A 158 19.57 -0.90 6.89
C LYS A 158 18.73 -1.30 5.68
N GLU A 159 17.56 -1.88 5.90
CA GLU A 159 16.65 -2.26 4.82
C GLU A 159 16.23 -1.06 3.97
N ARG A 160 15.89 0.07 4.60
CA ARG A 160 15.58 1.31 3.87
C ARG A 160 16.78 1.79 3.03
N VAL A 161 17.99 1.80 3.59
CA VAL A 161 19.21 2.21 2.85
C VAL A 161 19.45 1.28 1.67
N ARG A 162 19.32 -0.04 1.88
CA ARG A 162 19.45 -1.06 0.83
C ARG A 162 18.45 -0.82 -0.30
N LEU A 163 17.17 -0.70 0.02
CA LEU A 163 16.12 -0.48 -0.99
C LEU A 163 16.35 0.82 -1.75
N LYS A 164 16.73 1.89 -1.05
CA LYS A 164 17.08 3.17 -1.68
C LYS A 164 18.26 3.03 -2.63
N ALA A 165 19.33 2.36 -2.21
CA ALA A 165 20.52 2.17 -3.03
C ALA A 165 20.17 1.47 -4.35
N VAL A 166 19.41 0.37 -4.28
CA VAL A 166 19.01 -0.38 -5.49
C VAL A 166 18.08 0.43 -6.39
N VAL A 167 17.15 1.19 -5.82
CA VAL A 167 16.25 2.06 -6.59
C VAL A 167 17.04 3.18 -7.30
N ASP A 168 18.04 3.75 -6.65
CA ASP A 168 18.85 4.84 -7.19
C ASP A 168 19.90 4.35 -8.21
N THR A 169 20.25 3.06 -8.22
CA THR A 169 21.18 2.47 -9.21
C THR A 169 20.51 2.38 -10.58
N ALA A 170 21.17 2.99 -11.59
CA ALA A 170 20.79 2.88 -12.99
C ALA A 170 21.07 1.48 -13.54
N ASP A 171 20.33 1.04 -14.56
CA ASP A 171 20.45 -0.33 -15.08
C ASP A 171 21.85 -0.66 -15.63
N ASP A 172 22.51 0.32 -16.25
CA ASP A 172 23.86 0.19 -16.81
C ASP A 172 24.93 -0.02 -15.71
N ASP A 173 24.69 0.49 -14.51
CA ASP A 173 25.62 0.42 -13.38
C ASP A 173 25.38 -0.79 -12.47
N LEU A 174 24.29 -1.56 -12.68
CA LEU A 174 23.90 -2.66 -11.79
C LEU A 174 24.98 -3.72 -11.64
N ALA A 175 25.67 -4.06 -12.73
CA ALA A 175 26.73 -5.07 -12.71
C ALA A 175 27.94 -4.61 -11.87
N ALA A 176 28.32 -3.33 -11.99
CA ALA A 176 29.40 -2.74 -11.20
C ALA A 176 29.01 -2.65 -9.72
N ALA A 177 27.80 -2.17 -9.43
CA ALA A 177 27.26 -2.08 -8.07
C ALA A 177 27.16 -3.47 -7.40
N LEU A 178 26.82 -4.52 -8.15
CA LEU A 178 26.80 -5.88 -7.65
C LEU A 178 28.20 -6.40 -7.31
N ALA A 179 29.20 -6.12 -8.15
CA ALA A 179 30.58 -6.51 -7.87
C ALA A 179 31.11 -5.81 -6.60
N GLU A 180 30.82 -4.52 -6.44
CA GLU A 180 31.16 -3.75 -5.24
C GLU A 180 30.44 -4.31 -4.01
N ALA A 181 29.14 -4.56 -4.09
CA ALA A 181 28.35 -5.12 -2.99
C ALA A 181 28.87 -6.49 -2.54
N LYS A 182 29.32 -7.34 -3.47
CA LYS A 182 29.95 -8.64 -3.15
C LYS A 182 31.28 -8.45 -2.41
N ALA A 183 32.10 -7.49 -2.82
CA ALA A 183 33.36 -7.17 -2.14
C ALA A 183 33.11 -6.61 -0.74
N GLU A 184 32.15 -5.69 -0.59
CA GLU A 184 31.75 -5.15 0.72
C GLU A 184 31.20 -6.23 1.65
N ARG A 185 30.36 -7.14 1.11
CA ARG A 185 29.84 -8.29 1.86
C ARG A 185 30.97 -9.13 2.43
N ALA A 186 31.94 -9.53 1.59
CA ALA A 186 33.08 -10.33 2.03
C ALA A 186 33.92 -9.60 3.09
N ALA A 187 34.12 -8.29 2.95
CA ALA A 187 34.81 -7.50 3.96
C ALA A 187 34.06 -7.45 5.30
N MET A 188 32.73 -7.30 5.28
CA MET A 188 31.92 -7.28 6.50
C MET A 188 31.82 -8.66 7.15
N GLU A 189 31.76 -9.72 6.36
CA GLU A 189 31.80 -11.12 6.82
C GLU A 189 33.12 -11.39 7.55
N SER A 190 34.27 -11.04 6.95
CA SER A 190 35.58 -11.19 7.59
C SER A 190 35.70 -10.40 8.90
N LYS A 191 35.15 -9.18 8.94
CA LYS A 191 35.09 -8.38 10.19
C LYS A 191 34.22 -9.06 11.25
N ALA A 192 33.06 -9.59 10.86
CA ALA A 192 32.15 -10.28 11.77
C ALA A 192 32.76 -11.58 12.32
N GLU A 193 33.50 -12.33 11.49
CA GLU A 193 34.24 -13.52 11.92
C GLU A 193 35.34 -13.19 12.94
N GLY A 194 36.06 -12.07 12.73
CA GLY A 194 37.10 -11.60 13.64
C GLY A 194 36.59 -11.20 15.04
N LEU A 195 35.30 -10.87 15.16
CA LEU A 195 34.64 -10.54 16.45
C LEU A 195 34.24 -11.81 17.24
N GLY A 196 34.26 -12.99 16.62
CA GLY A 196 33.84 -14.24 17.23
C GLY A 196 32.31 -14.37 17.42
N SER A 197 31.85 -15.57 17.77
CA SER A 197 30.42 -15.87 18.01
C SER A 197 29.82 -15.17 19.25
N SER A 198 30.58 -14.33 19.96
CA SER A 198 30.15 -13.66 21.18
C SER A 198 29.31 -12.40 20.94
N GLY A 199 28.59 -12.31 19.81
CA GLY A 199 27.52 -11.33 19.59
C GLY A 199 26.30 -11.58 20.47
N SER A 200 26.55 -11.88 21.75
CA SER A 200 25.56 -11.94 22.80
C SER A 200 25.03 -10.54 22.99
N ALA A 201 23.81 -10.31 22.54
CA ALA A 201 23.04 -9.09 22.74
C ALA A 201 23.43 -8.41 24.07
N ALA A 202 24.05 -7.23 23.97
CA ALA A 202 24.37 -6.40 25.12
C ALA A 202 23.25 -6.45 26.17
N PRO A 203 23.56 -6.46 27.47
CA PRO A 203 22.55 -6.24 28.48
C PRO A 203 21.88 -4.90 28.17
N ALA A 204 20.60 -4.98 27.81
CA ALA A 204 19.82 -3.84 27.36
C ALA A 204 19.85 -2.75 28.43
N ARG A 205 20.54 -1.64 28.14
CA ARG A 205 20.51 -0.47 29.03
C ARG A 205 19.07 -0.02 29.12
N ALA A 206 18.58 0.17 30.35
CA ALA A 206 17.23 0.68 30.56
C ALA A 206 17.10 2.05 29.88
N LEU A 207 16.27 2.11 28.84
CA LEU A 207 16.02 3.35 28.11
C LEU A 207 15.06 4.25 28.88
N ASP A 208 15.34 5.55 28.85
CA ASP A 208 14.39 6.52 29.38
C ASP A 208 13.16 6.67 28.45
N LYS A 209 12.08 7.25 28.98
CA LYS A 209 10.83 7.45 28.22
C LYS A 209 11.02 8.32 26.97
N GLY A 210 11.92 9.31 27.03
CA GLY A 210 12.24 10.19 25.91
C GLY A 210 12.94 9.43 24.78
N GLN A 211 13.93 8.59 25.12
CA GLN A 211 14.66 7.72 24.22
C GLN A 211 13.72 6.70 23.55
N ILE A 212 12.81 6.08 24.32
CA ILE A 212 11.79 5.17 23.75
C ILE A 212 10.92 5.90 22.73
N THR A 213 10.42 7.09 23.08
CA THR A 213 9.56 7.88 22.17
C THR A 213 10.32 8.27 20.90
N GLN A 214 11.60 8.66 21.01
CA GLN A 214 12.45 8.98 19.86
C GLN A 214 12.71 7.77 18.97
N LEU A 215 12.97 6.60 19.56
CA LEU A 215 13.14 5.36 18.81
C LEU A 215 11.87 4.93 18.09
N GLN A 216 10.70 5.05 18.73
CA GLN A 216 9.41 4.80 18.07
C GLN A 216 9.18 5.76 16.90
N GLN A 217 9.40 7.06 17.09
CA GLN A 217 9.30 8.05 16.01
C GLN A 217 10.28 7.77 14.87
N LYS A 218 11.51 7.36 15.21
CA LYS A 218 12.51 6.96 14.23
C LYS A 218 12.04 5.72 13.47
N LEU A 219 11.57 4.69 14.16
CA LEU A 219 11.04 3.47 13.54
C LEU A 219 9.94 3.81 12.54
N THR A 220 8.91 4.54 12.97
CA THR A 220 7.79 4.94 12.09
C THR A 220 8.26 5.69 10.85
N LYS A 221 9.17 6.68 11.01
CA LYS A 221 9.71 7.42 9.86
C LYS A 221 10.46 6.51 8.90
N GLN A 222 11.29 5.61 9.43
CA GLN A 222 12.11 4.71 8.62
C GLN A 222 11.26 3.64 7.92
N SER A 223 10.23 3.11 8.57
CA SER A 223 9.27 2.18 7.97
C SER A 223 8.51 2.82 6.82
N MET A 224 8.04 4.07 6.96
CA MET A 224 7.37 4.79 5.87
C MET A 224 8.30 4.99 4.66
N GLU A 225 9.55 5.40 4.89
CA GLU A 225 10.54 5.57 3.82
C GLU A 225 10.87 4.22 3.15
N ARG A 226 11.02 3.15 3.94
CA ARG A 226 11.22 1.78 3.46
C ARG A 226 10.09 1.36 2.54
N ASP A 227 8.84 1.52 2.97
CA ASP A 227 7.66 1.11 2.21
C ASP A 227 7.54 1.87 0.90
N ARG A 228 7.88 3.17 0.92
CA ARG A 228 7.95 3.98 -0.30
C ARG A 228 8.96 3.40 -1.30
N PHE A 229 10.18 3.09 -0.87
CA PHE A 229 11.19 2.50 -1.77
C PHE A 229 10.82 1.08 -2.21
N ALA A 230 10.21 0.28 -1.34
CA ALA A 230 9.73 -1.06 -1.69
C ALA A 230 8.63 -1.01 -2.77
N LEU A 231 7.71 -0.05 -2.68
CA LEU A 231 6.70 0.19 -3.71
C LEU A 231 7.31 0.71 -5.00
N GLN A 232 8.28 1.62 -4.92
CA GLN A 232 8.98 2.12 -6.10
C GLN A 232 9.70 0.97 -6.82
N LEU A 233 10.46 0.15 -6.10
CA LEU A 233 11.13 -1.02 -6.66
C LEU A 233 10.16 -2.02 -7.31
N LYS A 234 8.99 -2.26 -6.69
CA LYS A 234 7.93 -3.11 -7.28
C LYS A 234 7.32 -2.54 -8.56
N SER A 235 7.38 -1.23 -8.74
CA SER A 235 6.89 -0.55 -9.95
C SER A 235 7.92 -0.47 -11.08
N MET A 236 9.19 -0.75 -10.79
CA MET A 236 10.26 -0.84 -11.78
C MET A 236 10.20 -2.17 -12.53
N GLU A 237 10.85 -2.23 -13.69
CA GLU A 237 10.90 -3.47 -14.48
C GLU A 237 11.63 -4.59 -13.71
N PRO A 238 11.11 -5.83 -13.72
CA PRO A 238 11.78 -6.95 -13.09
C PRO A 238 13.17 -7.18 -13.69
N SER A 239 14.21 -7.15 -12.86
CA SER A 239 15.59 -7.37 -13.27
C SER A 239 16.26 -8.39 -12.36
N ALA A 240 16.89 -9.41 -12.97
CA ALA A 240 17.63 -10.42 -12.23
C ALA A 240 18.81 -9.81 -11.45
N LEU A 241 19.51 -8.85 -12.06
CA LEU A 241 20.63 -8.15 -11.43
C LEU A 241 20.18 -7.28 -10.25
N ARG A 242 19.01 -6.63 -10.34
CA ARG A 242 18.44 -5.88 -9.20
C ARG A 242 18.09 -6.82 -8.04
N THR A 243 17.51 -7.98 -8.33
CA THR A 243 17.19 -8.98 -7.31
C THR A 243 18.44 -9.53 -6.63
N GLU A 244 19.46 -9.90 -7.41
CA GLU A 244 20.73 -10.39 -6.87
C GLU A 244 21.47 -9.31 -6.04
N LEU A 245 21.43 -8.05 -6.49
CA LEU A 245 21.98 -6.93 -5.73
C LEU A 245 21.26 -6.74 -4.38
N LEU A 246 19.93 -6.84 -4.36
CA LEU A 246 19.15 -6.78 -3.12
C LEU A 246 19.50 -7.91 -2.16
N GLU A 247 19.63 -9.13 -2.66
CA GLU A 247 20.00 -10.29 -1.83
C GLU A 247 21.41 -10.15 -1.25
N THR A 248 22.38 -9.76 -2.09
CA THR A 248 23.77 -9.55 -1.67
C THR A 248 23.86 -8.47 -0.59
N LEU A 249 23.19 -7.33 -0.79
CA LEU A 249 23.16 -6.25 0.19
C LEU A 249 22.44 -6.67 1.47
N LYS A 250 21.39 -7.50 1.38
CA LYS A 250 20.69 -8.03 2.56
C LYS A 250 21.59 -8.90 3.42
N GLU A 251 22.40 -9.76 2.80
CA GLU A 251 23.38 -10.57 3.53
C GLU A 251 24.47 -9.70 4.16
N ARG A 252 24.99 -8.71 3.42
CA ARG A 252 25.93 -7.71 3.95
C ARG A 252 25.35 -7.00 5.17
N ASP A 253 24.08 -6.59 5.13
CA ASP A 253 23.43 -5.88 6.24
C ASP A 253 23.37 -6.73 7.52
N VAL A 254 23.18 -8.05 7.41
CA VAL A 254 23.21 -8.98 8.57
C VAL A 254 24.57 -8.94 9.26
N PHE A 255 25.66 -8.98 8.50
CA PHE A 255 27.01 -8.86 9.07
C PHE A 255 27.28 -7.46 9.62
N ALA A 256 26.83 -6.42 8.91
CA ALA A 256 26.99 -5.03 9.33
C ALA A 256 26.33 -4.74 10.68
N ILE A 257 25.10 -5.24 10.90
CA ILE A 257 24.38 -5.06 12.17
C ILE A 257 25.14 -5.74 13.32
N ARG A 258 25.72 -6.92 13.08
CA ARG A 258 26.53 -7.62 14.10
C ARG A 258 27.80 -6.84 14.45
N VAL A 259 28.52 -6.36 13.44
CA VAL A 259 29.75 -5.56 13.63
C VAL A 259 29.42 -4.27 14.39
N GLU A 260 28.41 -3.52 13.95
CA GLU A 260 27.97 -2.29 14.62
C GLU A 260 27.48 -2.54 16.05
N GLY A 261 26.81 -3.67 16.29
CA GLY A 261 26.41 -4.10 17.63
C GLY A 261 27.61 -4.26 18.56
N ALA A 262 28.62 -5.02 18.12
CA ALA A 262 29.84 -5.25 18.89
C ALA A 262 30.68 -3.97 19.11
N GLU A 263 30.77 -3.09 18.10
CA GLU A 263 31.49 -1.82 18.22
C GLU A 263 30.81 -0.85 19.20
N ASN A 264 29.48 -0.87 19.27
CA ASN A 264 28.72 -0.06 20.24
C ASN A 264 28.80 -0.60 21.67
N GLU A 265 29.19 -1.87 21.86
CA GLU A 265 29.45 -2.47 23.18
C GLU A 265 30.86 -2.14 23.71
N ALA A 266 31.82 -1.93 22.81
CA ALA A 266 33.22 -1.63 23.16
C ALA A 266 33.48 -0.17 23.54
N ASN A 267 32.52 0.74 23.28
CA ASN A 267 32.59 2.18 23.57
C ASN A 267 31.67 2.60 24.73
#